data_AF-A0A0S8A7D5-F1
#
_entry.id   AF-A0A0S8A7D5-F1
#
_cell.length_a   1.000
_cell.length_b   1.000
_cell.length_c   1.000
_cell.angle_alpha   90.00
_cell.angle_beta   90.00
_cell.angle_gamma   90.00
#
_symmetry.space_group_name_H-M   'P 1'
#
loop_
_entity.id
_entity.type
_entity.pdbx_description
1 polymer ?
#
loop_
_entity_poly.entity_id
_entity_poly.type
_entity_poly.pdbx_seq_one_letter_code
_entity_poly.pdbx_strand_id
1 'polypeptide(L)'
;MGASGIAINRPANIPLNEAFPTIKELKDVNQSLYLGGPVKTNGIFVLMKTKRPHAGMKQIIDNIYFTVGLDAVIHSLPKAIEGEVTRAYAGYAGWSPGQLQAEIKRGD
;
A
#
# COMPACT_ATOMS: atom_id res chain seq x y z
N MET A 1 10.12 18.33 8.70
CA MET A 1 9.43 17.32 7.86
C MET A 1 8.19 16.85 8.61
N GLY A 2 7.08 16.59 7.90
CA GLY A 2 5.83 16.08 8.48
C GLY A 2 5.87 14.57 8.73
N ALA A 3 4.69 13.96 8.94
CA ALA A 3 4.55 12.50 9.03
C ALA A 3 3.67 11.96 7.90
N SER A 4 3.80 10.67 7.61
CA SER A 4 3.01 9.96 6.59
C SER A 4 2.68 8.56 7.09
N GLY A 5 1.51 8.06 6.71
CA GLY A 5 0.99 6.77 7.15
C GLY A 5 0.01 6.18 6.14
N ILE A 6 -0.32 4.91 6.30
CA ILE A 6 -1.27 4.20 5.45
C ILE A 6 -2.27 3.47 6.36
N ALA A 7 -3.56 3.68 6.14
CA ALA A 7 -4.60 2.91 6.79
C ALA A 7 -4.62 1.48 6.22
N ILE A 8 -4.46 0.48 7.09
CA ILE A 8 -4.31 -0.94 6.69
C ILE A 8 -5.60 -1.76 6.73
N ASN A 9 -6.68 -1.19 7.27
CA ASN A 9 -7.92 -1.89 7.62
C ASN A 9 -9.15 -1.41 6.83
N ARG A 10 -8.94 -0.74 5.69
CA ARG A 10 -10.02 -0.18 4.86
C ARG A 10 -10.00 -0.80 3.45
N PRO A 11 -10.52 -2.01 3.24
CA PRO A 11 -10.70 -2.55 1.89
C PRO A 11 -11.71 -1.68 1.13
N ALA A 12 -11.46 -1.46 -0.15
CA ALA A 12 -12.42 -0.89 -1.09
C ALA A 12 -13.24 -2.01 -1.75
N ASN A 13 -14.46 -1.70 -2.17
CA ASN A 13 -15.30 -2.59 -2.97
C ASN A 13 -14.88 -2.59 -4.46
N ILE A 14 -13.58 -2.52 -4.72
CA ILE A 14 -13.00 -2.49 -6.07
C ILE A 14 -11.83 -3.49 -6.08
N PRO A 15 -11.92 -4.59 -6.83
CA PRO A 15 -10.80 -5.52 -7.03
C PRO A 15 -9.74 -4.89 -7.95
N LEU A 16 -8.50 -5.39 -7.86
CA LEU A 16 -7.36 -4.81 -8.59
C LEU A 16 -7.50 -4.92 -10.12
N ASN A 17 -8.07 -6.00 -10.62
CA ASN A 17 -8.36 -6.16 -12.05
C ASN A 17 -9.37 -5.11 -12.58
N GLU A 18 -10.32 -4.66 -11.76
CA GLU A 18 -11.26 -3.59 -12.09
C GLU A 18 -10.64 -2.19 -11.89
N ALA A 19 -9.79 -2.01 -10.88
CA ALA A 19 -9.08 -0.75 -10.64
C ALA A 19 -8.04 -0.45 -11.74
N PHE A 20 -7.45 -1.49 -12.34
CA PHE A 20 -6.40 -1.39 -13.35
C PHE A 20 -6.67 -2.29 -14.56
N PRO A 21 -7.77 -2.04 -15.31
CA PRO A 21 -8.25 -2.97 -16.34
C PRO A 21 -7.33 -3.06 -17.56
N THR A 22 -6.44 -2.08 -17.76
CA THR A 22 -5.49 -2.03 -18.86
C THR A 22 -4.19 -2.80 -18.58
N ILE A 23 -3.98 -3.27 -17.34
CA ILE A 23 -2.76 -3.95 -16.92
C ILE A 23 -2.98 -5.46 -17.01
N LYS A 24 -2.32 -6.08 -17.99
CA LYS A 24 -2.54 -7.51 -18.30
C LYS A 24 -2.15 -8.41 -17.13
N GLU A 25 -1.10 -8.06 -16.40
CA GLU A 25 -0.59 -8.81 -15.26
C GLU A 25 -1.56 -8.87 -14.08
N LEU A 26 -2.51 -7.93 -14.01
CA LEU A 26 -3.51 -7.86 -12.94
C LEU A 26 -4.86 -8.45 -13.32
N LYS A 27 -5.05 -8.89 -14.57
CA LYS A 27 -6.34 -9.35 -15.10
C LYS A 27 -7.00 -10.43 -14.22
N ASP A 28 -6.19 -11.35 -13.71
CA ASP A 28 -6.63 -12.48 -12.89
C ASP A 28 -6.44 -12.25 -11.38
N VAL A 29 -6.04 -11.04 -10.97
CA VAL A 29 -5.82 -10.67 -9.57
C VAL A 29 -7.13 -10.15 -8.96
N ASN A 30 -7.87 -11.03 -8.30
CA ASN A 30 -9.14 -10.70 -7.62
C ASN A 30 -8.97 -10.18 -6.17
N GLN A 31 -7.81 -9.61 -5.84
CA GLN A 31 -7.59 -9.01 -4.52
C GLN A 31 -8.16 -7.59 -4.49
N SER A 32 -8.79 -7.20 -3.37
CA SER A 32 -9.30 -5.84 -3.19
C SER A 32 -8.19 -4.81 -3.11
N LEU A 33 -8.42 -3.65 -3.74
CA LEU A 33 -7.67 -2.43 -3.45
C LEU A 33 -8.04 -1.94 -2.04
N TYR A 34 -7.09 -1.35 -1.31
CA TYR A 34 -7.35 -0.75 0.01
C TYR A 34 -7.27 0.78 -0.07
N LEU A 35 -8.00 1.47 0.80
CA LEU A 35 -7.91 2.93 0.95
C LEU A 35 -6.86 3.27 2.00
N GLY A 36 -5.70 3.72 1.55
CA GLY A 36 -4.55 4.06 2.41
C GLY A 36 -4.67 5.44 3.05
N GLY A 37 -5.39 6.37 2.42
CA GLY A 37 -5.73 7.68 2.99
C GLY A 37 -6.15 8.70 1.94
N PRO A 38 -6.54 9.91 2.36
CA PRO A 38 -7.15 10.90 1.47
C PRO A 38 -6.15 11.63 0.58
N VAL A 39 -4.85 11.52 0.83
CA VAL A 39 -3.82 12.27 0.11
C VAL A 39 -3.30 11.45 -1.07
N LYS A 40 -3.22 12.07 -2.25
CA LYS A 40 -2.79 11.45 -3.52
C LYS A 40 -3.48 10.10 -3.77
N THR A 41 -4.82 10.09 -3.85
CA THR A 41 -5.61 8.86 -4.03
C THR A 41 -5.34 8.12 -5.34
N ASN A 42 -4.74 8.79 -6.33
CA ASN A 42 -4.21 8.17 -7.55
C ASN A 42 -2.82 7.51 -7.36
N GLY A 43 -2.15 7.78 -6.25
CA GLY A 43 -0.89 7.17 -5.88
C GLY A 43 -1.12 5.79 -5.30
N ILE A 44 -0.39 4.79 -5.82
CA ILE A 44 -0.48 3.41 -5.38
C ILE A 44 0.73 3.04 -4.53
N PHE A 45 0.45 2.36 -3.45
CA PHE A 45 1.42 1.92 -2.45
C PHE A 45 1.23 0.43 -2.22
N VAL A 46 2.31 -0.33 -2.08
CA VAL A 46 2.24 -1.76 -1.80
C VAL A 46 2.95 -2.05 -0.49
N LEU A 47 2.24 -2.76 0.40
CA LEU A 47 2.86 -3.40 1.56
C LEU A 47 2.97 -4.89 1.30
N MET A 48 4.15 -5.43 1.58
CA MET A 48 4.45 -6.85 1.44
C MET A 48 5.03 -7.41 2.72
N LYS A 49 4.50 -8.54 3.17
CA LYS A 49 5.12 -9.41 4.17
C LYS A 49 5.86 -10.53 3.45
N THR A 50 7.18 -10.46 3.39
CA THR A 50 8.03 -11.44 2.69
C THR A 50 9.36 -11.66 3.41
N LYS A 51 9.94 -12.86 3.25
CA LYS A 51 11.31 -13.18 3.66
C LYS A 51 12.32 -13.01 2.51
N ARG A 52 11.85 -12.66 1.31
CA ARG A 52 12.65 -12.56 0.07
C ARG A 52 12.44 -11.18 -0.56
N PRO A 53 12.87 -10.08 0.09
CA PRO A 53 12.76 -8.76 -0.51
C PRO A 53 13.59 -8.68 -1.79
N HIS A 54 13.15 -7.87 -2.73
CA HIS A 54 13.89 -7.56 -3.95
C HIS A 54 14.25 -6.08 -4.04
N ALA A 55 15.06 -5.70 -5.02
CA ALA A 55 15.44 -4.31 -5.25
C ALA A 55 14.22 -3.40 -5.38
N GLY A 56 14.29 -2.20 -4.79
CA GLY A 56 13.19 -1.22 -4.80
C GLY A 56 12.19 -1.36 -3.65
N MET A 57 12.34 -2.36 -2.78
CA MET A 57 11.57 -2.49 -1.54
C MET A 57 12.27 -1.77 -0.39
N LYS A 58 11.54 -0.91 0.33
CA LYS A 58 12.01 -0.27 1.56
C LYS A 58 11.47 -1.04 2.75
N GLN A 59 12.36 -1.55 3.61
CA GLN A 59 11.93 -2.18 4.85
C GLN A 59 11.36 -1.13 5.82
N ILE A 60 10.20 -1.45 6.41
CA ILE A 60 9.57 -0.62 7.44
C ILE A 60 9.80 -1.24 8.82
N ILE A 61 9.48 -2.52 8.96
CA ILE A 61 9.78 -3.37 10.12
C ILE A 61 10.10 -4.79 9.64
N ASP A 62 10.47 -5.69 10.55
CA ASP A 62 10.89 -7.06 10.22
C ASP A 62 9.91 -7.78 9.29
N ASN A 63 10.44 -8.21 8.14
CA ASN A 63 9.71 -8.88 7.06
C ASN A 63 8.58 -8.04 6.42
N ILE A 64 8.40 -6.76 6.78
CA ILE A 64 7.41 -5.86 6.17
C ILE A 64 8.11 -4.79 5.35
N TYR A 65 7.79 -4.82 4.07
CA TYR A 65 8.36 -3.95 3.07
C TYR A 65 7.30 -3.06 2.44
N PHE A 66 7.74 -1.91 1.99
CA PHE A 66 6.95 -0.89 1.34
C PHE A 66 7.57 -0.53 -0.01
N THR A 67 6.72 -0.31 -1.00
CA THR A 67 7.14 0.20 -2.31
C THR A 67 6.01 1.03 -2.91
N VAL A 68 6.35 1.87 -3.89
CA VAL A 68 5.46 2.90 -4.45
C VAL A 68 5.35 2.70 -5.95
N GLY A 69 4.17 2.97 -6.47
CA GLY A 69 3.89 2.98 -7.89
C GLY A 69 3.23 1.70 -8.39
N LEU A 70 2.83 1.75 -9.65
CA LEU A 70 2.10 0.69 -10.30
C LEU A 70 3.02 -0.48 -10.69
N ASP A 71 4.29 -0.20 -10.99
CA ASP A 71 5.30 -1.22 -11.25
C ASP A 71 5.44 -2.15 -10.04
N ALA A 72 5.39 -1.62 -8.82
CA ALA A 72 5.40 -2.45 -7.63
C ALA A 72 4.24 -3.46 -7.60
N VAL A 73 3.04 -3.03 -7.97
CA VAL A 73 1.83 -3.87 -8.03
C VAL A 73 2.03 -4.99 -9.05
N ILE A 74 2.48 -4.62 -10.26
CA ILE A 74 2.71 -5.54 -11.39
C ILE A 74 3.74 -6.63 -11.04
N HIS A 75 4.81 -6.27 -10.33
CA HIS A 75 5.87 -7.23 -10.01
C HIS A 75 5.58 -8.07 -8.76
N SER A 76 4.81 -7.53 -7.82
CA SER A 76 4.64 -8.12 -6.47
C SER A 76 3.40 -8.98 -6.32
N LEU A 77 2.26 -8.55 -6.89
CA LEU A 77 0.96 -9.17 -6.63
C LEU A 77 0.71 -10.44 -7.46
N PRO A 78 0.99 -10.48 -8.77
CA PRO A 78 0.83 -11.70 -9.58
C PRO A 78 1.78 -12.83 -9.14
N LYS A 79 2.88 -12.47 -8.49
CA LYS A 79 3.91 -13.41 -8.00
C LYS A 79 3.77 -13.70 -6.51
N ALA A 80 2.67 -13.30 -5.86
CA ALA A 80 2.49 -13.52 -4.43
C ALA A 80 2.62 -15.03 -4.15
N ILE A 81 3.64 -15.38 -3.39
CA ILE A 81 3.95 -16.77 -3.07
C ILE A 81 3.03 -17.20 -1.93
N GLU A 82 2.59 -18.45 -1.94
CA GLU A 82 1.77 -19.01 -0.88
C GLU A 82 2.41 -18.75 0.51
N GLY A 83 1.63 -18.12 1.40
CA GLY A 83 2.08 -17.69 2.73
C GLY A 83 2.68 -16.27 2.82
N GLU A 84 2.93 -15.59 1.70
CA GLU A 84 3.29 -14.16 1.66
C GLU A 84 2.03 -13.29 1.58
N VAL A 85 2.04 -12.12 2.23
CA VAL A 85 0.89 -11.19 2.22
C VAL A 85 1.28 -9.94 1.45
N THR A 86 0.61 -9.68 0.34
CA THR A 86 0.82 -8.47 -0.47
C THR A 86 -0.50 -7.72 -0.59
N ARG A 87 -0.48 -6.40 -0.35
CA ARG A 87 -1.68 -5.54 -0.45
C ARG A 87 -1.33 -4.23 -1.13
N ALA A 88 -2.20 -3.79 -2.03
CA ALA A 88 -2.13 -2.48 -2.67
C ALA A 88 -3.09 -1.48 -2.01
N TYR A 89 -2.63 -0.24 -1.86
CA TYR A 89 -3.34 0.85 -1.21
C TYR A 89 -3.37 2.07 -2.13
N ALA A 90 -4.53 2.68 -2.27
CA ALA A 90 -4.74 3.96 -2.92
C ALA A 90 -4.61 5.10 -1.89
N GLY A 91 -3.70 6.03 -2.16
CA GLY A 91 -3.44 7.19 -1.30
C GLY A 91 -2.78 6.85 0.04
N TYR A 92 -2.51 7.91 0.80
CA TYR A 92 -1.89 7.84 2.11
C TYR A 92 -2.47 8.92 3.04
N ALA A 93 -2.24 8.77 4.34
CA ALA A 93 -2.52 9.78 5.34
C ALA A 93 -1.27 10.65 5.54
N GLY A 94 -1.46 11.97 5.55
CA GLY A 94 -0.37 12.93 5.69
C GLY A 94 -0.63 13.87 6.86
N TRP A 95 0.43 14.21 7.58
CA TRP A 95 0.41 15.17 8.67
C TRP A 95 1.43 16.26 8.40
N SER A 96 1.01 17.51 8.61
CA SER A 96 1.93 18.65 8.67
C SER A 96 2.94 18.47 9.81
N PRO A 97 4.09 19.19 9.77
CA PRO A 97 5.08 19.14 10.85
C PRO A 97 4.45 19.40 12.23
N GLY A 98 4.66 18.47 13.17
CA GLY A 98 4.13 18.56 14.54
C GLY A 98 2.65 18.19 14.72
N GLN A 99 1.87 18.04 13.63
CA GLN A 99 0.43 17.80 13.70
C GLN A 99 0.11 16.45 14.34
N LEU A 100 0.80 15.37 13.92
CA LEU A 100 0.58 14.04 14.49
C LEU A 100 0.83 14.03 16.00
N GLN A 101 1.88 14.70 16.47
CA GLN A 101 2.18 14.78 17.90
C GLN A 101 1.12 15.59 18.65
N ALA A 102 0.58 16.65 18.05
CA ALA A 102 -0.48 17.45 18.63
C ALA A 102 -1.80 16.66 18.74
N GLU A 103 -2.16 15.89 17.72
CA GLU A 103 -3.32 14.99 17.72
C GLU A 103 -3.18 13.92 18.83
N ILE A 104 -2.03 13.25 18.92
CA ILE A 104 -1.76 12.28 19.99
C ILE A 104 -1.89 12.92 21.38
N LYS A 105 -1.37 14.15 21.58
CA LYS A 105 -1.48 14.85 22.86
C LYS A 105 -2.93 15.23 23.22
N ARG A 106 -3.78 15.44 22.21
CA ARG A 106 -5.20 15.78 22.39
C ARG A 106 -6.08 14.54 22.59
N GLY A 107 -5.62 13.37 22.16
CA GLY A 107 -6.37 12.11 22.25
C GLY A 107 -7.36 11.91 21.09
N ASP A 108 -7.02 12.44 19.92
CA ASP A 108 -7.76 12.22 18.67
C ASP A 108 -7.61 10.80 18.10
#